data_AF-A0A699XCL4-F1
#
_entry.id   AF-A0A699XCL4-F1
#
_cell.length_a   1.000
_cell.length_b   1.000
_cell.length_c   1.000
_cell.angle_alpha   90.00
_cell.angle_beta   90.00
_cell.angle_gamma   90.00
#
_symmetry.space_group_name_H-M   'P 1'
#
loop_
_entity.id
_entity.type
_entity.pdbx_description
1 polymer ?
#
loop_
_entity_poly.entity_id
_entity_poly.type
_entity_poly.pdbx_seq_one_letter_code
_entity_poly.pdbx_strand_id
1 'polypeptide(L)'
;PPGGLVGEGQDGNPLTAGTATSDLEPETTKNYEVGTKWDLLDERLSLTAAVFRTEKDNTRVLVSSGTYQNAGKSRVDGVELSASGKIT
;
A
#
# COMPACT_ATOMS: atom_id res chain seq x y z
N PRO A 1 -9.66 22.46 59.37
CA PRO A 1 -9.21 21.18 59.95
C PRO A 1 -9.32 20.05 58.92
N PRO A 2 -8.45 19.04 59.02
CA PRO A 2 -8.03 18.16 57.92
C PRO A 2 -8.98 16.98 57.71
N GLY A 3 -8.76 16.24 56.60
CA GLY A 3 -9.04 14.81 56.55
C GLY A 3 -10.32 14.43 55.81
N GLY A 4 -10.19 14.21 54.52
CA GLY A 4 -11.18 13.52 53.68
C GLY A 4 -10.49 12.75 52.57
N LEU A 5 -9.45 11.97 52.90
CA LEU A 5 -8.98 10.89 52.04
C LEU A 5 -9.99 9.75 52.16
N VAL A 6 -10.87 9.53 51.19
CA VAL A 6 -11.29 8.20 50.71
C VAL A 6 -11.96 8.38 49.34
N GLY A 7 -11.36 7.81 48.31
CA GLY A 7 -11.93 7.76 46.97
C GLY A 7 -10.86 7.38 45.97
N GLU A 8 -10.23 6.23 46.20
CA GLU A 8 -9.30 5.57 45.29
C GLU A 8 -10.03 5.21 43.98
N GLY A 9 -10.26 6.20 43.13
CA GLY A 9 -10.56 6.03 41.71
C GLY A 9 -9.26 5.90 40.94
N GLN A 10 -8.36 5.03 41.41
CA GLN A 10 -7.16 4.63 40.68
C GLN A 10 -7.27 3.15 40.35
N ASP A 11 -8.35 2.80 39.64
CA ASP A 11 -8.25 1.75 38.64
C ASP A 11 -7.30 2.29 37.57
N GLY A 12 -6.00 2.20 37.87
CA GLY A 12 -4.97 2.25 36.86
C GLY A 12 -5.27 1.11 35.90
N ASN A 13 -6.11 1.37 34.91
CA ASN A 13 -5.81 0.88 33.59
C ASN A 13 -4.59 1.69 33.18
N PRO A 14 -3.35 1.18 33.30
CA PRO A 14 -2.30 1.78 32.53
C PRO A 14 -2.81 1.59 31.09
N LEU A 15 -3.25 2.69 30.49
CA LEU A 15 -2.79 2.95 29.15
C LEU A 15 -1.27 3.01 29.30
N THR A 16 -0.63 1.84 29.38
CA THR A 16 0.70 1.66 28.87
C THR A 16 0.51 2.22 27.48
N ALA A 17 0.92 3.47 27.31
CA ALA A 17 1.18 4.06 26.03
C ALA A 17 2.15 3.05 25.44
N GLY A 18 1.56 2.06 24.75
CA GLY A 18 2.29 0.98 24.18
C GLY A 18 3.35 1.68 23.39
N THR A 19 4.57 1.24 23.57
CA THR A 19 5.60 1.34 22.55
C THR A 19 5.02 0.75 21.26
N ALA A 20 4.15 1.53 20.64
CA ALA A 20 3.41 1.29 19.43
C ALA A 20 3.51 2.56 18.57
N THR A 21 4.52 3.39 18.81
CA THR A 21 5.32 3.89 17.69
C THR A 21 6.08 2.68 17.14
N SER A 22 5.34 1.77 16.52
CA SER A 22 5.95 0.82 15.62
C SER A 22 6.49 1.71 14.51
N ASP A 23 7.81 1.83 14.47
CA ASP A 23 8.59 2.63 13.53
C ASP A 23 8.50 1.97 12.14
N LEU A 24 7.26 1.84 11.66
CA LEU A 24 6.88 1.12 10.47
C LEU A 24 7.16 2.04 9.31
N GLU A 25 8.22 1.74 8.58
CA GLU A 25 8.53 2.40 7.32
C GLU A 25 7.28 2.37 6.41
N PRO A 26 6.94 3.49 5.76
CA PRO A 26 5.75 3.57 4.93
C PRO A 26 5.76 2.50 3.82
N GLU A 27 4.58 1.98 3.53
CA GLU A 27 4.36 1.09 2.39
C GLU A 27 4.68 1.85 1.09
N THR A 28 5.60 1.33 0.30
CA THR A 28 6.05 1.99 -0.94
C THR A 28 5.64 1.14 -2.13
N THR A 29 5.05 1.78 -3.15
CA THR A 29 4.72 1.13 -4.43
C THR A 29 5.50 1.79 -5.55
N LYS A 30 6.21 0.99 -6.35
CA LYS A 30 6.94 1.43 -7.55
C LYS A 30 6.33 0.77 -8.78
N ASN A 31 6.03 1.56 -9.79
CA ASN A 31 5.50 1.09 -11.06
C ASN A 31 6.51 1.39 -12.17
N TYR A 32 6.85 0.38 -12.94
CA TYR A 32 7.68 0.45 -14.13
C TYR A 32 6.83 0.05 -15.33
N GLU A 33 6.85 0.84 -16.39
CA GLU A 33 6.08 0.55 -17.59
C GLU A 33 6.89 0.91 -18.83
N VAL A 34 6.85 0.03 -19.82
CA VAL A 34 7.44 0.26 -21.14
C VAL A 34 6.44 -0.18 -22.20
N GLY A 35 6.13 0.71 -23.11
CA GLY A 35 5.14 0.44 -24.15
C GLY A 35 5.45 1.10 -25.48
N THR A 36 4.71 0.68 -26.49
CA THR A 36 4.73 1.22 -27.84
C THR A 36 3.32 1.57 -28.25
N LYS A 37 3.19 2.66 -28.99
CA LYS A 37 1.93 3.11 -29.59
C LYS A 37 2.11 3.19 -31.10
N TRP A 38 1.10 2.73 -31.81
CA TRP A 38 1.07 2.71 -33.27
C TRP A 38 -0.24 3.35 -33.74
N ASP A 39 -0.14 4.36 -34.58
CA ASP A 39 -1.28 4.96 -35.26
C ASP A 39 -1.26 4.50 -36.73
N LEU A 40 -2.34 3.85 -37.15
CA LEU A 40 -2.49 3.17 -38.44
C LEU A 40 -3.70 3.73 -39.20
N LEU A 41 -3.78 3.44 -40.50
CA LEU A 41 -4.92 3.78 -41.38
C LEU A 41 -5.27 5.27 -41.34
N ASP A 42 -4.28 6.15 -41.53
CA ASP A 42 -4.43 7.60 -41.42
C ASP A 42 -5.04 8.00 -40.05
N GLU A 43 -4.46 7.45 -38.97
CA GLU A 43 -4.85 7.72 -37.57
C GLU A 43 -6.28 7.23 -37.21
N ARG A 44 -6.90 6.39 -38.04
CA ARG A 44 -8.23 5.81 -37.79
C ARG A 44 -8.21 4.62 -36.84
N LEU A 45 -7.04 4.02 -36.62
CA LEU A 45 -6.82 2.90 -35.71
C LEU A 45 -5.56 3.16 -34.88
N SER A 46 -5.71 3.26 -33.57
CA SER A 46 -4.62 3.31 -32.60
C SER A 46 -4.47 1.97 -31.90
N LEU A 47 -3.26 1.43 -31.87
CA LEU A 47 -2.89 0.23 -31.13
C LEU A 47 -1.85 0.59 -30.08
N THR A 48 -2.01 0.05 -28.88
CA THR A 48 -1.02 0.17 -27.80
C THR A 48 -0.65 -1.21 -27.30
N ALA A 49 0.64 -1.43 -27.06
CA ALA A 49 1.15 -2.61 -26.40
C ALA A 49 2.16 -2.18 -25.34
N ALA A 50 1.98 -2.63 -24.11
CA ALA A 50 2.86 -2.31 -23.00
C ALA A 50 3.15 -3.53 -22.13
N VAL A 51 4.30 -3.51 -21.48
CA VAL A 51 4.67 -4.41 -20.39
C VAL A 51 4.88 -3.57 -19.15
N PHE A 52 4.37 -4.04 -18.01
CA PHE A 52 4.45 -3.31 -16.76
C PHE A 52 4.86 -4.21 -15.61
N ARG A 53 5.46 -3.58 -14.60
CA ARG A 53 5.80 -4.18 -13.32
C ARG A 53 5.42 -3.25 -12.18
N THR A 54 4.65 -3.76 -11.24
CA THR A 54 4.36 -3.11 -9.97
C THR A 54 5.06 -3.84 -8.85
N GLU A 55 5.91 -3.14 -8.11
CA GLU A 55 6.58 -3.64 -6.91
C GLU A 55 6.00 -2.92 -5.69
N LYS A 56 5.66 -3.69 -4.67
CA LYS A 56 5.10 -3.20 -3.41
C LYS A 56 5.98 -3.68 -2.27
N ASP A 57 6.60 -2.73 -1.58
CA ASP A 57 7.50 -2.94 -0.44
C ASP A 57 6.83 -2.52 0.87
N ASN A 58 7.36 -3.01 2.00
CA ASN A 58 6.95 -2.63 3.36
C ASN A 58 5.47 -2.93 3.67
N THR A 59 4.94 -4.04 3.13
CA THR A 59 3.56 -4.47 3.43
C THR A 59 3.48 -5.01 4.86
N ARG A 60 2.44 -4.63 5.60
CA ARG A 60 2.25 -5.05 7.00
C ARG A 60 1.94 -6.54 7.10
N VAL A 61 2.82 -7.30 7.76
CA VAL A 61 2.68 -8.73 8.02
C VAL A 61 2.64 -9.01 9.52
N LEU A 62 1.78 -9.95 9.94
CA LEU A 62 1.73 -10.44 11.31
C LEU A 62 2.86 -11.45 11.50
N VAL A 63 3.85 -11.12 12.34
CA VAL A 63 5.03 -11.97 12.55
C VAL A 63 4.95 -12.80 13.84
N SER A 64 4.07 -12.40 14.78
CA SER A 64 3.78 -13.13 16.02
C SER A 64 2.43 -12.63 16.58
N SER A 65 1.85 -13.32 17.56
CA SER A 65 0.58 -12.94 18.20
C SER A 65 0.62 -11.50 18.72
N GLY A 66 0.02 -10.57 17.97
CA GLY A 66 -0.02 -9.13 18.28
C GLY A 66 1.17 -8.31 17.77
N THR A 67 2.15 -8.91 17.08
CA THR A 67 3.32 -8.21 16.52
C THR A 67 3.22 -8.09 15.00
N TYR A 68 3.21 -6.85 14.51
CA TYR A 68 3.19 -6.54 13.07
C TYR A 68 4.51 -5.90 12.65
N GLN A 69 5.04 -6.32 11.49
CA GLN A 69 6.21 -5.72 10.86
C GLN A 69 5.90 -5.38 9.40
N ASN A 70 6.49 -4.29 8.88
CA ASN A 70 6.38 -3.92 7.47
C ASN A 70 7.49 -4.61 6.66
N ALA A 71 7.36 -5.93 6.48
CA ALA A 71 8.37 -6.76 5.80
C ALA A 71 7.85 -7.45 4.52
N GLY A 72 6.57 -7.31 4.19
CA GLY A 72 5.98 -7.97 3.03
C GLY A 72 6.39 -7.29 1.72
N LYS A 73 6.84 -8.10 0.76
CA LYS A 73 7.11 -7.67 -0.63
C LYS A 73 6.17 -8.39 -1.57
N SER A 74 5.57 -7.65 -2.50
CA SER A 74 4.76 -8.20 -3.58
C SER A 74 5.22 -7.62 -4.91
N ARG A 75 5.16 -8.44 -5.96
CA ARG A 75 5.46 -8.04 -7.32
C ARG A 75 4.38 -8.57 -8.25
N VAL A 76 3.91 -7.70 -9.13
CA VAL A 76 2.97 -8.02 -10.20
C VAL A 76 3.63 -7.63 -11.53
N ASP A 77 3.75 -8.60 -12.43
CA ASP A 77 4.14 -8.35 -13.82
C ASP A 77 2.91 -8.55 -14.70
N GLY A 78 2.77 -7.71 -15.73
CA GLY A 78 1.66 -7.82 -16.65
C GLY A 78 1.98 -7.28 -18.03
N VAL A 79 1.08 -7.58 -18.95
CA VAL A 79 1.08 -7.08 -20.32
C VAL A 79 -0.28 -6.43 -20.57
N GLU A 80 -0.27 -5.30 -21.27
CA GLU A 80 -1.48 -4.59 -21.66
C GLU A 80 -1.50 -4.41 -23.16
N LEU A 81 -2.65 -4.74 -23.77
CA LEU A 81 -2.91 -4.56 -25.19
C LEU A 81 -4.21 -3.77 -25.34
N SER A 82 -4.18 -2.70 -26.12
CA SER A 82 -5.38 -1.91 -26.41
C SER A 82 -5.48 -1.57 -27.89
N ALA A 83 -6.71 -1.51 -28.38
CA ALA A 83 -7.04 -1.10 -29.74
C ALA A 83 -8.24 -0.15 -29.67
N SER A 84 -8.13 0.99 -30.35
CA SER A 84 -9.18 2.01 -30.41
C SER A 84 -9.23 2.60 -31.81
N GLY A 85 -10.42 2.80 -32.36
CA GLY A 85 -10.58 3.33 -33.72
C GLY A 85 -12.03 3.57 -34.10
N LYS A 86 -12.24 4.17 -35.27
CA LYS A 86 -13.59 4.41 -35.81
C LYS A 86 -13.97 3.32 -36.81
N ILE A 87 -15.05 2.60 -36.50
CA ILE A 87 -15.70 1.63 -37.38
C ILE A 87 -16.75 2.38 -38.23
N THR A 88 -16.36 3.40 -38.99
CA THR A 88 -17.25 4.06 -39.97
C THR A 88 -16.41 4.68 -41.07
#